data_AF-A0A350BBZ9-F1
#
_entry.id   AF-A0A350BBZ9-F1
#
_cell.length_a   1.000
_cell.length_b   1.000
_cell.length_c   1.000
_cell.angle_alpha   90.00
_cell.angle_beta   90.00
_cell.angle_gamma   90.00
#
_symmetry.space_group_name_H-M   'P 1'
#
loop_
_entity.id
_entity.type
_entity.pdbx_description
1 polymer ?
#
loop_
_entity_poly.entity_id
_entity_poly.type
_entity_poly.pdbx_seq_one_letter_code
_entity_poly.pdbx_strand_id
1 'polypeptide(L)'
;MANVAVALSVLLIMLEAFQFGQRFSVVKRTFYSLSPHVIESCIAFPGFNNQSEEPFFDKDLMRENIPIYLKDNMIPTIETFQVSFYYFELENNMICHSDYCQGVTINLIVPITGWFDYEEQLSFEIKEVL
;
A
#
# COMPACT_ATOMS: atom_id res chain seq x y z
N MET A 1 41.93 -3.76 22.27
CA MET A 1 40.54 -4.23 22.38
C MET A 1 39.52 -3.16 22.00
N ALA A 2 39.65 -1.90 22.47
CA ALA A 2 38.73 -0.81 22.10
C ALA A 2 38.56 -0.59 20.58
N ASN A 3 39.66 -0.56 19.81
CA ASN A 3 39.60 -0.35 18.36
C ASN A 3 38.83 -1.46 17.61
N VAL A 4 38.90 -2.71 18.09
CA VAL A 4 38.17 -3.84 17.51
C VAL A 4 36.68 -3.73 17.82
N ALA A 5 36.33 -3.35 19.06
CA ALA A 5 34.94 -3.13 19.45
C ALA A 5 34.30 -1.98 18.66
N VAL A 6 35.03 -0.87 18.47
CA VAL A 6 34.59 0.27 17.66
C VAL A 6 34.40 -0.16 16.21
N ALA A 7 35.37 -0.85 15.60
CA ALA A 7 35.24 -1.33 14.23
C ALA A 7 34.03 -2.26 14.04
N LEU A 8 33.78 -3.17 15.00
CA LEU A 8 32.63 -4.07 14.96
C LEU A 8 31.30 -3.31 15.07
N SER A 9 31.22 -2.31 15.97
CA SER A 9 30.02 -1.48 16.10
C SER A 9 29.72 -0.68 14.83
N VAL A 10 30.74 -0.10 14.19
CA VAL A 10 30.59 0.63 12.93
C VAL A 10 30.11 -0.30 11.82
N LEU A 11 30.68 -1.51 11.73
CA LEU A 11 30.26 -2.50 10.75
C LEU A 11 28.79 -2.91 10.93
N LEU A 12 28.34 -3.12 12.18
CA LEU A 12 26.95 -3.45 12.48
C LEU A 12 26.01 -2.30 12.10
N ILE A 13 26.36 -1.06 12.42
CA ILE A 13 25.57 0.12 12.04
C ILE A 13 25.49 0.25 10.51
N MET A 14 26.60 0.03 9.79
CA MET A 14 26.60 0.07 8.32
C MET A 14 25.73 -1.03 7.72
N LEU A 15 25.75 -2.24 8.30
CA LEU A 15 24.92 -3.36 7.85
C LEU A 15 23.42 -3.06 8.04
N GLU A 16 23.04 -2.53 9.21
CA GLU A 16 21.66 -2.11 9.50
C GLU A 16 21.21 -0.98 8.56
N ALA A 17 22.05 0.03 8.34
CA ALA A 17 21.75 1.12 7.42
C ALA A 17 21.57 0.64 5.97
N PHE A 18 22.38 -0.34 5.55
CA PHE A 18 22.26 -0.96 4.24
C PHE A 18 20.95 -1.74 4.09
N GLN A 19 20.61 -2.58 5.09
CA GLN A 19 19.36 -3.33 5.09
C GLN A 19 18.14 -2.40 5.10
N PHE A 20 18.18 -1.33 5.90
CA PHE A 20 17.17 -0.29 5.91
C PHE A 20 16.99 0.31 4.52
N GLY A 21 18.08 0.75 3.87
CA GLY A 21 18.03 1.37 2.55
C GLY A 21 17.43 0.44 1.49
N GLN A 22 17.80 -0.84 1.51
CA GLN A 22 17.24 -1.83 0.59
C GLN A 22 15.74 -2.02 0.80
N ARG A 23 15.32 -2.25 2.05
CA ARG A 23 13.91 -2.45 2.42
C ARG A 23 13.06 -1.24 2.10
N PHE A 24 13.50 -0.05 2.49
CA PHE A 24 12.84 1.22 2.20
C PHE A 24 12.67 1.43 0.69
N SER A 25 13.73 1.17 -0.09
CA SER A 25 13.69 1.34 -1.54
C SER A 25 12.71 0.38 -2.21
N VAL A 26 12.65 -0.88 -1.78
CA VAL A 26 11.67 -1.85 -2.29
C VAL A 26 10.25 -1.41 -1.96
N VAL A 27 9.98 -1.00 -0.72
CA VAL A 27 8.63 -0.53 -0.33
C VAL A 27 8.20 0.68 -1.18
N LYS A 28 9.06 1.71 -1.27
CA LYS A 28 8.78 2.88 -2.12
C LYS A 28 8.51 2.47 -3.55
N ARG A 29 9.40 1.69 -4.15
CA ARG A 29 9.25 1.30 -5.56
C ARG A 29 7.95 0.54 -5.76
N THR A 30 7.69 -0.51 -4.98
CA THR A 30 6.54 -1.39 -5.17
C THR A 30 5.21 -0.69 -4.88
N PHE A 31 5.14 0.13 -3.82
CA PHE A 31 3.91 0.80 -3.44
C PHE A 31 3.59 1.96 -4.38
N TYR A 32 4.55 2.81 -4.74
CA TYR A 32 4.31 3.87 -5.72
C TYR A 32 4.18 3.35 -7.16
N SER A 33 4.70 2.15 -7.46
CA SER A 33 4.49 1.49 -8.75
C SER A 33 3.27 0.56 -8.74
N LEU A 34 2.38 0.68 -7.76
CA LEU A 34 1.18 -0.13 -7.71
C LEU A 34 0.43 0.04 -9.04
N SER A 35 0.35 -1.06 -9.78
CA SER A 35 0.01 -1.01 -11.20
C SER A 35 -1.43 -0.49 -11.36
N PRO A 36 -1.67 0.45 -12.31
CA PRO A 36 -3.01 0.88 -12.65
C PRO A 36 -3.94 -0.30 -12.93
N HIS A 37 -3.42 -1.37 -13.55
CA HIS A 37 -4.18 -2.58 -13.83
C HIS A 37 -4.72 -3.27 -12.56
N VAL A 38 -3.93 -3.30 -11.47
CA VAL A 38 -4.37 -3.92 -10.21
C VAL A 38 -5.51 -3.10 -9.60
N ILE A 39 -5.40 -1.77 -9.62
CA ILE A 39 -6.46 -0.87 -9.16
C ILE A 39 -7.72 -0.99 -10.02
N GLU A 40 -7.56 -0.94 -11.34
CA GLU A 40 -8.66 -1.06 -12.31
C GLU A 40 -9.39 -2.40 -12.20
N SER A 41 -8.67 -3.49 -11.91
CA SER A 41 -9.29 -4.81 -11.69
C SER A 41 -10.21 -4.86 -10.47
N CYS A 42 -10.10 -3.89 -9.57
CA CYS A 42 -10.94 -3.77 -8.38
C CYS A 42 -12.11 -2.78 -8.59
N ILE A 43 -12.30 -2.25 -9.80
CA ILE A 43 -13.43 -1.38 -10.12
C ILE A 43 -14.59 -2.24 -10.61
N ALA A 44 -15.73 -2.13 -9.93
CA ALA A 44 -16.98 -2.73 -10.35
C ALA A 44 -17.87 -1.70 -11.04
N PHE A 45 -18.58 -2.14 -12.09
CA PHE A 45 -19.61 -1.35 -12.75
C PHE A 45 -20.97 -1.85 -12.27
N PRO A 46 -21.87 -0.95 -11.84
CA PRO A 46 -23.20 -1.35 -11.45
C PRO A 46 -23.94 -1.97 -12.65
N GLY A 47 -24.53 -3.15 -12.43
CA GLY A 47 -25.41 -3.76 -13.43
C GLY A 47 -26.74 -3.01 -13.53
N PHE A 48 -27.52 -3.29 -14.58
CA PHE A 48 -28.80 -2.64 -14.91
C PHE A 48 -29.88 -2.60 -13.79
N ASN A 49 -29.69 -3.32 -12.67
CA ASN A 49 -30.64 -3.42 -11.56
C ASN A 49 -30.13 -2.84 -10.24
N ASN A 50 -28.91 -2.28 -10.19
CA ASN A 50 -28.35 -1.71 -8.96
C ASN A 50 -28.69 -0.21 -8.84
N GLN A 51 -28.76 0.28 -7.60
CA GLN A 51 -29.09 1.68 -7.28
C GLN A 51 -27.95 2.67 -7.54
N SER A 52 -26.76 2.17 -7.87
CA SER A 52 -25.61 3.00 -8.22
C SER A 52 -25.56 3.16 -9.74
N GLU A 53 -25.42 4.38 -10.22
CA GLU A 53 -25.26 4.68 -11.65
C GLU A 53 -23.77 4.75 -12.05
N GLU A 54 -22.87 4.84 -11.07
CA GLU A 54 -21.45 5.14 -11.26
C GLU A 54 -20.53 3.96 -10.90
N PRO A 55 -19.34 3.83 -11.52
CA PRO A 55 -18.38 2.81 -11.13
C PRO A 55 -17.85 3.04 -9.71
N PHE A 56 -17.55 1.95 -9.00
CA PHE A 56 -17.11 1.99 -7.61
C PHE A 56 -16.00 0.98 -7.33
N PHE A 57 -15.22 1.20 -6.27
CA PHE A 57 -14.23 0.23 -5.81
C PHE A 57 -14.91 -0.92 -5.07
N ASP A 58 -14.75 -2.13 -5.59
CA ASP A 58 -15.15 -3.35 -4.90
C ASP A 58 -14.21 -3.59 -3.71
N LYS A 59 -14.78 -3.53 -2.51
CA LYS A 59 -14.02 -3.64 -1.26
C LYS A 59 -13.37 -5.00 -1.08
N ASP A 60 -13.99 -6.07 -1.55
CA ASP A 60 -13.49 -7.42 -1.39
C ASP A 60 -12.35 -7.68 -2.37
N LEU A 61 -12.50 -7.25 -3.63
CA LEU A 61 -11.40 -7.33 -4.61
C LEU A 61 -10.19 -6.49 -4.19
N MET A 62 -10.40 -5.30 -3.63
CA MET A 62 -9.30 -4.47 -3.09
C MET A 62 -8.54 -5.20 -1.96
N ARG A 63 -9.28 -5.85 -1.05
CA ARG A 63 -8.71 -6.59 0.09
C ARG A 63 -7.99 -7.86 -0.33
N GLU A 64 -8.32 -8.43 -1.48
CA GLU A 64 -7.67 -9.61 -2.02
C GLU A 64 -6.46 -9.25 -2.90
N ASN A 65 -6.67 -8.44 -3.94
CA ASN A 65 -5.69 -8.22 -5.00
C ASN A 65 -4.50 -7.37 -4.54
N ILE A 66 -4.74 -6.34 -3.71
CA ILE A 66 -3.68 -5.43 -3.29
C ILE A 66 -2.66 -6.12 -2.38
N PRO A 67 -3.04 -6.83 -1.30
CA PRO A 67 -2.07 -7.57 -0.49
C PRO A 67 -1.32 -8.64 -1.29
N ILE A 68 -1.97 -9.34 -2.22
CA ILE A 68 -1.31 -10.34 -3.07
C ILE A 68 -0.24 -9.67 -3.94
N TYR A 69 -0.58 -8.59 -4.63
CA TYR A 69 0.37 -7.84 -5.44
C TYR A 69 1.57 -7.37 -4.61
N LEU A 70 1.33 -6.78 -3.44
CA LEU A 70 2.41 -6.30 -2.58
C LEU A 70 3.32 -7.44 -2.13
N LYS A 71 2.72 -8.57 -1.71
CA LYS A 71 3.47 -9.76 -1.29
C LYS A 71 4.37 -10.29 -2.40
N ASP A 72 3.84 -10.46 -3.61
CA ASP A 72 4.57 -11.03 -4.74
C ASP A 72 5.72 -10.12 -5.21
N ASN A 73 5.60 -8.80 -5.01
CA ASN A 73 6.60 -7.81 -5.45
C ASN A 73 7.56 -7.35 -4.34
N MET A 74 7.30 -7.68 -3.07
CA MET A 74 8.17 -7.32 -1.95
C MET A 74 8.98 -8.49 -1.40
N ILE A 75 8.57 -9.74 -1.64
CA ILE A 75 9.34 -10.92 -1.28
C ILE A 75 10.60 -11.01 -2.16
N PRO A 76 11.75 -11.41 -1.59
CA PRO A 76 11.98 -11.84 -0.20
C PRO A 76 12.44 -10.71 0.75
N THR A 77 12.46 -9.46 0.30
CA THR A 77 13.07 -8.35 1.07
C THR A 77 12.22 -7.90 2.26
N ILE A 78 10.89 -7.97 2.13
CA ILE A 78 9.93 -7.67 3.19
C ILE A 78 9.04 -8.90 3.41
N GLU A 79 9.06 -9.45 4.61
CA GLU A 79 8.29 -10.66 4.95
C GLU A 79 6.92 -10.36 5.56
N THR A 80 6.78 -9.19 6.19
CA THR A 80 5.56 -8.80 6.89
C THR A 80 5.23 -7.35 6.58
N PHE A 81 3.94 -7.06 6.46
CA PHE A 81 3.39 -5.71 6.27
C PHE A 81 1.91 -5.74 6.68
N GLN A 82 1.34 -4.56 6.90
CA GLN A 82 -0.08 -4.37 7.11
C GLN A 82 -0.60 -3.43 6.03
N VAL A 83 -1.75 -3.76 5.47
CA VAL A 83 -2.47 -2.88 4.54
C VAL A 83 -3.86 -2.61 5.08
N SER A 84 -4.30 -1.37 4.98
CA SER A 84 -5.65 -0.96 5.34
C SER A 84 -6.23 -0.04 4.27
N PHE A 85 -7.56 0.02 4.22
CA PHE A 85 -8.29 0.74 3.19
C PHE A 85 -9.28 1.69 3.86
N TYR A 86 -9.26 2.94 3.42
CA TYR A 86 -10.19 3.97 3.81
C TYR A 86 -10.99 4.41 2.58
N TYR A 87 -12.30 4.19 2.59
CA TYR A 87 -13.17 4.51 1.47
C TYR A 87 -13.88 5.83 1.70
N PHE A 88 -13.99 6.65 0.66
CA PHE A 88 -14.59 7.97 0.74
C PHE A 88 -15.44 8.33 -0.49
N GLU A 89 -16.37 9.25 -0.30
CA GLU A 89 -17.19 9.85 -1.36
C GLU A 89 -16.44 11.03 -2.00
N LEU A 90 -16.52 11.18 -3.33
CA LEU A 90 -15.77 12.22 -4.05
C LEU A 90 -16.29 13.64 -3.81
N GLU A 91 -17.59 13.79 -3.54
CA GLU A 91 -18.22 15.11 -3.40
C GLU A 91 -17.74 15.86 -2.15
N ASN A 92 -17.49 15.12 -1.06
CA ASN A 92 -17.30 15.67 0.26
C ASN A 92 -16.07 15.10 1.01
N ASN A 93 -15.37 14.10 0.44
CA ASN A 93 -14.26 13.38 1.05
C ASN A 93 -14.58 12.77 2.43
N MET A 94 -15.86 12.57 2.74
CA MET A 94 -16.30 11.92 3.97
C MET A 94 -16.22 10.40 3.84
N ILE A 95 -16.19 9.73 4.99
CA ILE A 95 -16.19 8.27 5.08
C ILE A 95 -17.39 7.73 4.31
N CYS A 96 -17.10 6.92 3.29
CA CYS A 96 -18.12 6.22 2.55
C CYS A 96 -18.53 4.96 3.33
N HIS A 97 -19.75 4.98 3.87
CA HIS A 97 -20.34 3.84 4.58
C HIS A 97 -21.11 2.89 3.66
N SER A 98 -21.38 3.31 2.41
CA SER A 98 -22.04 2.49 1.40
C SER A 98 -21.07 1.47 0.78
N ASP A 99 -21.58 0.45 0.08
CA ASP A 99 -20.74 -0.47 -0.70
C ASP A 99 -20.25 0.12 -2.03
N TYR A 100 -20.78 1.29 -2.40
CA TYR A 100 -20.51 2.02 -3.63
C TYR A 100 -19.69 3.27 -3.31
N CYS A 101 -18.37 3.13 -3.29
CA CYS A 101 -17.44 4.22 -3.02
C CYS A 101 -16.51 4.46 -4.21
N GLN A 102 -16.38 5.71 -4.64
CA GLN A 102 -15.57 6.10 -5.79
C GLN A 102 -14.15 6.55 -5.41
N GLY A 103 -13.87 6.72 -4.11
CA GLY A 103 -12.55 7.05 -3.57
C GLY A 103 -12.04 5.97 -2.61
N VAL A 104 -10.74 5.67 -2.69
CA VAL A 104 -10.06 4.80 -1.72
C VAL A 104 -8.64 5.29 -1.42
N THR A 105 -8.30 5.37 -0.14
CA THR A 105 -6.93 5.53 0.35
C THR A 105 -6.44 4.19 0.86
N ILE A 106 -5.35 3.71 0.26
CA ILE A 106 -4.62 2.53 0.69
C ILE A 106 -3.51 3.00 1.63
N ASN A 107 -3.49 2.49 2.85
CA ASN A 107 -2.43 2.72 3.82
C ASN A 107 -1.60 1.45 3.99
N LEU A 108 -0.27 1.57 3.85
CA LEU A 108 0.69 0.50 3.97
C LEU A 108 1.64 0.78 5.14
N ILE A 109 1.71 -0.15 6.09
CA ILE A 109 2.64 -0.11 7.22
C ILE A 109 3.60 -1.29 7.08
N VAL A 110 4.90 -1.02 7.08
CA VAL A 110 5.96 -2.03 6.91
C VAL A 110 7.01 -1.90 8.02
N PRO A 111 7.30 -2.98 8.77
CA PRO A 111 8.43 -3.00 9.70
C PRO A 111 9.76 -3.05 8.93
N ILE A 112 10.45 -1.91 8.84
CA ILE A 112 11.69 -1.81 8.06
C ILE A 112 12.89 -2.33 8.87
N THR A 113 13.06 -1.89 10.10
CA THR A 113 14.16 -2.32 10.99
C THR A 113 13.76 -2.26 12.45
N GLY A 114 13.94 -3.36 13.19
CA GLY A 114 13.81 -3.43 14.65
C GLY A 114 12.46 -2.93 15.20
N TRP A 115 12.36 -1.62 15.42
CA TRP A 115 11.30 -0.89 16.11
C TRP A 115 10.81 0.32 15.30
N PHE A 116 11.20 0.40 14.03
CA PHE A 116 10.78 1.44 13.10
C PHE A 116 9.83 0.86 12.04
N ASP A 117 8.56 1.23 12.19
CA ASP A 117 7.54 0.99 11.18
C ASP A 117 7.51 2.17 10.22
N TYR A 118 7.52 1.85 8.94
CA TYR A 118 7.39 2.82 7.87
C TYR A 118 5.97 2.80 7.34
N GLU A 119 5.34 3.98 7.30
CA GLU A 119 3.96 4.16 6.86
C GLU A 119 3.93 5.03 5.59
N GLU A 120 3.16 4.58 4.60
CA GLU A 120 2.89 5.31 3.36
C GLU A 120 1.44 5.15 2.93
N GLN A 121 0.90 6.18 2.28
CA GLN A 121 -0.49 6.22 1.84
C GLN A 121 -0.60 6.63 0.38
N LEU A 122 -1.52 6.00 -0.35
CA LEU A 122 -1.87 6.33 -1.73
C LEU A 122 -3.37 6.40 -1.89
N SER A 123 -3.85 7.49 -2.49
CA SER A 123 -5.27 7.71 -2.77
C SER A 123 -5.57 7.53 -4.24
N PHE A 124 -6.66 6.84 -4.53
CA PHE A 124 -7.20 6.62 -5.87
C PHE A 124 -8.64 7.09 -5.92
N GLU A 125 -9.00 7.68 -7.04
CA GLU A 125 -10.32 8.25 -7.30
C GLU A 125 -10.77 7.79 -8.68
N ILE A 126 -12.01 7.31 -8.80
CA ILE A 126 -12.64 7.02 -10.09
C ILE A 126 -13.19 8.35 -10.61
N LYS A 127 -12.55 8.92 -11.62
CA LYS A 127 -13.07 10.10 -12.32
C LYS A 127 -13.67 9.66 -13.65
N GLU A 128 -14.94 9.98 -13.88
CA GLU A 128 -15.49 9.90 -15.22
C GLU A 128 -14.75 10.88 -16.14
N VAL A 129 -14.21 10.36 -17.23
CA VAL A 129 -13.67 11.18 -18.32
C VAL A 129 -14.86 11.59 -19.17
N LEU A 130 -15.38 12.79 -18.94
CA LEU A 130 -16.37 13.45 -19.80
C LEU A 130 -15.79 13.78 -21.19
#